data_AF-A0A432MDH3-F1
#
_entry.id   AF-A0A432MDH3-F1
#
_cell.length_a   1.000
_cell.length_b   1.000
_cell.length_c   1.000
_cell.angle_alpha   90.00
_cell.angle_beta   90.00
_cell.angle_gamma   90.00
#
_symmetry.space_group_name_H-M   'P 1'
#
loop_
_entity.id
_entity.type
_entity.pdbx_description
1 polymer ?
#
loop_
_entity_poly.entity_id
_entity_poly.type
_entity_poly.pdbx_seq_one_letter_code
_entity_poly.pdbx_strand_id
1 'polypeptide(L)'
;MDITPTGQALPYPANSDPVALLNLMINLQSQTIELQRQTLEAQRQQLELIKETTQAAREQRARQVADLERWQTSHSDVLDVCKDSLGKLEQVHASLLRDLADYIAEYHENLVDGDFALSEFVDRFGPRLAHLNTMLAVLRPLAAAQKKPNT
;
A
#
# COMPACT_ATOMS: atom_id res chain seq x y z
N MET A 1 44.04 -25.46 -55.11
CA MET A 1 43.70 -24.06 -55.44
C MET A 1 43.30 -23.38 -54.16
N ASP A 2 44.00 -22.29 -53.90
CA ASP A 2 44.23 -21.67 -52.60
C ASP A 2 42.97 -21.19 -51.86
N ILE A 3 42.94 -21.50 -50.55
CA ILE A 3 42.08 -20.84 -49.57
C ILE A 3 42.85 -19.62 -49.03
N THR A 4 42.53 -18.43 -49.52
CA THR A 4 43.05 -17.18 -48.96
C THR A 4 41.98 -16.53 -48.07
N PRO A 5 42.21 -16.39 -46.75
CA PRO A 5 41.30 -15.72 -45.83
C PRO A 5 41.67 -14.23 -45.76
N THR A 6 40.80 -13.34 -46.27
CA THR A 6 40.99 -11.89 -46.11
C THR A 6 40.48 -11.46 -44.73
N GLY A 7 41.27 -11.78 -43.70
CA GLY A 7 41.15 -11.13 -42.39
C GLY A 7 41.74 -9.73 -42.47
N GLN A 8 40.89 -8.72 -42.74
CA GLN A 8 41.24 -7.33 -42.48
C GLN A 8 41.32 -7.14 -40.96
N ALA A 9 42.52 -7.29 -40.41
CA ALA A 9 42.82 -6.84 -39.06
C ALA A 9 42.81 -5.31 -39.06
N LEU A 10 41.81 -4.73 -38.38
CA LEU A 10 41.86 -3.32 -37.97
C LEU A 10 43.16 -3.09 -37.17
N PRO A 11 43.93 -2.03 -37.46
CA PRO A 11 45.10 -1.70 -36.66
C PRO A 11 44.63 -1.27 -35.26
N TYR A 12 44.81 -2.16 -34.29
CA TYR A 12 44.75 -1.81 -32.87
C TYR A 12 45.78 -0.69 -32.62
N PRO A 13 45.41 0.42 -31.96
CA PRO A 13 46.41 1.41 -31.56
C PRO A 13 47.34 0.77 -30.52
N ALA A 14 48.53 0.39 -30.98
CA ALA A 14 49.63 -0.10 -30.17
C ALA A 14 50.29 1.07 -29.43
N ASN A 15 49.61 1.62 -28.42
CA ASN A 15 50.27 2.28 -27.29
C ASN A 15 49.31 2.47 -26.10
N SER A 16 48.91 1.37 -25.47
CA SER A 16 48.24 1.41 -24.17
C SER A 16 49.32 1.67 -23.12
N ASP A 17 49.54 2.93 -22.74
CA ASP A 17 50.42 3.24 -21.61
C ASP A 17 49.84 2.56 -20.34
N PRO A 18 50.52 1.53 -19.79
CA PRO A 18 50.01 0.79 -18.64
C PRO A 18 49.85 1.68 -17.41
N VAL A 19 50.60 2.79 -17.33
CA VAL A 19 50.48 3.78 -16.27
C VAL A 19 49.19 4.59 -16.42
N ALA A 20 48.83 4.96 -17.66
CA ALA A 20 47.57 5.66 -17.94
C ALA A 20 46.34 4.79 -17.60
N LEU A 21 46.40 3.49 -17.90
CA LEU A 21 45.35 2.53 -17.51
C LEU A 21 45.24 2.37 -15.99
N LEU A 22 46.37 2.26 -15.29
CA LEU A 22 46.39 2.17 -13.83
C LEU A 22 45.79 3.43 -13.18
N ASN A 23 46.15 4.61 -13.68
CA ASN A 23 45.61 5.88 -13.20
C ASN A 23 44.10 5.99 -13.44
N LEU A 24 43.60 5.50 -14.59
CA LEU A 24 42.17 5.43 -14.86
C LEU A 24 41.45 4.49 -13.88
N MET A 25 42.01 3.31 -13.63
CA MET A 25 41.45 2.35 -12.67
C MET A 25 41.39 2.93 -11.26
N ILE A 26 42.46 3.59 -10.80
CA ILE A 26 42.51 4.25 -9.49
C ILE A 26 41.46 5.36 -9.40
N ASN A 27 41.30 6.15 -10.48
CA ASN A 27 40.29 7.21 -10.53
C ASN A 27 38.87 6.63 -10.42
N LEU A 28 38.57 5.57 -11.19
CA LEU A 28 37.27 4.89 -11.14
C LEU A 28 37.00 4.25 -9.77
N GLN A 29 38.01 3.64 -9.15
CA GLN A 29 37.89 3.11 -7.79
C GLN A 29 37.61 4.23 -6.78
N SER A 30 38.29 5.36 -6.90
CA SER A 30 38.07 6.53 -6.03
C SER A 30 36.65 7.09 -6.20
N GLN A 31 36.17 7.21 -7.45
CA GLN A 31 34.79 7.61 -7.73
C GLN A 31 33.76 6.62 -7.17
N THR A 32 34.03 5.31 -7.27
CA THR A 32 33.15 4.26 -6.74
C THR A 32 33.05 4.35 -5.21
N ILE A 33 34.17 4.53 -4.52
CA ILE A 33 34.20 4.68 -3.06
C ILE A 33 33.45 5.95 -2.64
N GLU A 34 33.61 7.05 -3.37
CA GLU A 34 32.92 8.29 -3.08
C GLU A 34 31.40 8.14 -3.25
N LEU A 35 30.95 7.51 -4.34
CA LEU A 35 29.53 7.22 -4.55
C LEU A 35 28.97 6.30 -3.46
N GLN A 36 29.72 5.30 -3.02
CA GLN A 36 29.32 4.41 -1.92
C GLN A 36 29.19 5.19 -0.60
N ARG A 37 30.09 6.15 -0.33
CA ARG A 37 29.99 7.02 0.86
C ARG A 37 28.77 7.92 0.81
N GLN A 38 28.51 8.55 -0.32
CA GLN A 38 27.32 9.38 -0.53
C GLN A 38 26.04 8.56 -0.38
N THR A 39 26.03 7.33 -0.90
CA THR A 39 24.90 6.40 -0.77
C THR A 39 24.68 6.01 0.70
N LEU A 40 25.75 5.71 1.44
CA LEU A 40 25.66 5.37 2.87
C LEU A 40 25.13 6.56 3.69
N GLU A 41 25.56 7.77 3.38
CA GLU A 41 25.08 8.98 4.05
C GLU A 41 23.59 9.24 3.75
N ALA A 42 23.18 9.10 2.49
CA ALA A 42 21.76 9.18 2.12
C ALA A 42 20.92 8.12 2.84
N GLN A 43 21.42 6.88 2.96
CA GLN A 43 20.73 5.82 3.70
C GLN A 43 20.59 6.15 5.20
N ARG A 44 21.60 6.77 5.81
CA ARG A 44 21.53 7.21 7.21
C ARG A 44 20.46 8.28 7.41
N GLN A 45 20.41 9.26 6.52
CA GLN A 45 19.38 10.32 6.54
C GLN A 45 17.98 9.74 6.35
N GLN A 46 17.81 8.78 5.43
CA GLN A 46 16.55 8.07 5.24
C GLN A 46 16.12 7.29 6.49
N LEU A 47 17.04 6.59 7.14
CA LEU A 47 16.74 5.87 8.38
C LEU A 47 16.28 6.82 9.49
N GLU A 48 16.89 8.00 9.59
CA GLU A 48 16.50 8.98 10.61
C GLU A 48 15.10 9.52 10.36
N LEU A 49 14.78 9.90 9.12
CA LEU A 49 13.44 10.34 8.75
C LEU A 49 12.38 9.25 8.96
N ILE A 50 12.71 7.98 8.68
CA ILE A 50 11.81 6.85 8.96
C ILE A 50 11.56 6.71 10.47
N LYS A 51 12.58 6.88 11.30
CA LYS A 51 12.41 6.83 12.76
C LYS A 51 11.53 7.97 13.25
N GLU A 52 11.77 9.20 12.80
CA GLU A 52 10.97 10.37 13.16
C GLU A 52 9.50 10.20 12.77
N THR A 53 9.24 9.79 11.52
CA THR A 53 7.87 9.56 11.04
C THR A 53 7.19 8.40 11.78
N THR A 54 7.92 7.34 12.11
CA THR A 54 7.42 6.24 12.92
C THR A 54 7.06 6.69 14.33
N GLN A 55 7.90 7.53 14.94
CA GLN A 55 7.67 8.08 16.27
C GLN A 55 6.44 8.99 16.27
N ALA A 56 6.34 9.92 15.30
CA ALA A 56 5.18 10.78 15.14
C ALA A 56 3.89 9.96 14.92
N ALA A 57 3.94 8.89 14.13
CA ALA A 57 2.80 8.00 13.92
C ALA A 57 2.38 7.26 15.20
N ARG A 58 3.34 6.84 16.05
CA ARG A 58 3.05 6.23 17.34
C ARG A 58 2.37 7.22 18.29
N GLU A 59 2.87 8.45 18.37
CA GLU A 59 2.29 9.50 19.21
C GLU A 59 0.89 9.90 18.74
N GLN A 60 0.70 10.07 17.43
CA GLN A 60 -0.61 10.31 16.81
C GLN A 60 -1.61 9.21 17.19
N ARG A 61 -1.20 7.93 17.08
CA ARG A 61 -2.05 6.79 17.42
C ARG A 61 -2.36 6.76 18.91
N ALA A 62 -1.39 7.05 19.78
CA ALA A 62 -1.60 7.10 21.22
C ALA A 62 -2.62 8.18 21.61
N ARG A 63 -2.56 9.37 20.98
CA ARG A 63 -3.55 10.45 21.17
C ARG A 63 -4.95 10.01 20.73
N GLN A 64 -5.07 9.42 19.54
CA GLN A 64 -6.35 8.91 19.04
C GLN A 64 -6.98 7.87 19.97
N VAL A 65 -6.16 6.95 20.51
CA VAL A 65 -6.63 5.96 21.48
C VAL A 65 -7.09 6.63 22.78
N ALA A 66 -6.33 7.59 23.31
CA ALA A 66 -6.70 8.30 24.54
C ALA A 66 -8.01 9.12 24.37
N ASP A 67 -8.18 9.80 23.23
CA ASP A 67 -9.42 10.52 22.92
C ASP A 67 -10.61 9.56 22.81
N LEU A 68 -10.41 8.40 22.19
CA LEU A 68 -11.44 7.37 22.10
C LEU A 68 -11.79 6.80 23.48
N GLU A 69 -10.81 6.49 24.33
CA GLU A 69 -11.05 6.02 25.71
C GLU A 69 -11.81 7.05 26.54
N ARG A 70 -11.45 8.33 26.43
CA ARG A 70 -12.17 9.43 27.08
C ARG A 70 -13.61 9.54 26.58
N TRP A 71 -13.82 9.42 25.27
CA TRP A 71 -15.16 9.46 24.66
C TRP A 71 -16.01 8.26 25.09
N GLN A 72 -15.42 7.06 25.14
CA GLN A 72 -16.09 5.83 25.59
C GLN A 72 -16.58 5.96 27.04
N THR A 73 -15.77 6.57 27.91
CA THR A 73 -16.12 6.76 29.32
C THR A 73 -17.33 7.69 29.48
N SER A 74 -17.50 8.69 28.60
CA SER A 74 -18.63 9.62 28.64
C SER A 74 -19.87 9.16 27.88
N HIS A 75 -19.76 8.16 27.01
CA HIS A 75 -20.85 7.68 26.12
C HIS A 75 -21.01 6.15 26.16
N SER A 76 -20.95 5.56 27.35
CA SER A 76 -20.97 4.09 27.50
C SER A 76 -22.27 3.43 27.03
N ASP A 77 -23.39 4.14 27.13
CA ASP A 77 -24.71 3.72 26.65
C ASP A 77 -24.75 3.59 25.12
N VAL A 78 -24.09 4.51 24.41
CA VAL A 78 -23.96 4.48 22.95
C VAL A 78 -23.16 3.24 22.51
N LEU A 79 -22.12 2.85 23.25
CA LEU A 79 -21.29 1.69 22.91
C LEU A 79 -22.07 0.37 22.94
N ASP A 80 -22.95 0.20 23.93
CA ASP A 80 -23.77 -1.00 24.06
C ASP A 80 -24.79 -1.08 22.91
N VAL A 81 -25.38 0.04 22.53
CA VAL A 81 -26.26 0.14 21.35
C VAL A 81 -25.48 -0.10 20.06
N CYS A 82 -24.23 0.38 19.95
CA CYS A 82 -23.38 0.17 18.77
C CYS A 82 -23.04 -1.30 18.55
N LYS A 83 -22.87 -2.11 19.60
CA LYS A 83 -22.62 -3.56 19.46
C LYS A 83 -23.82 -4.29 18.87
N ASP A 84 -25.01 -4.04 19.39
CA ASP A 84 -26.25 -4.61 18.85
C ASP A 84 -26.52 -4.11 17.42
N SER A 85 -26.33 -2.82 17.19
CA SER A 85 -26.50 -2.20 15.87
C SER A 85 -25.50 -2.73 14.84
N LEU A 86 -24.25 -3.03 15.23
CA LEU A 86 -23.25 -3.61 14.34
C LEU A 86 -23.71 -4.96 13.81
N GLY A 87 -24.18 -5.86 14.69
CA GLY A 87 -24.66 -7.18 14.26
C GLY A 87 -25.84 -7.09 13.28
N LYS A 88 -26.78 -6.17 13.54
CA LYS A 88 -27.92 -5.90 12.63
C LYS A 88 -27.45 -5.33 11.29
N LEU A 89 -26.50 -4.40 11.31
CA LEU A 89 -25.96 -3.81 10.08
C LEU A 89 -25.15 -4.82 9.26
N GLU A 90 -24.41 -5.71 9.91
CA GLU A 90 -23.70 -6.81 9.24
C GLU A 90 -24.67 -7.79 8.56
N GLN A 91 -25.83 -8.05 9.16
CA GLN A 91 -26.90 -8.84 8.51
C GLN A 91 -27.45 -8.12 7.27
N VAL A 92 -27.72 -6.82 7.34
CA VAL A 92 -28.17 -6.03 6.18
C VAL A 92 -27.12 -6.04 5.07
N HIS A 93 -25.84 -5.87 5.42
CA HIS A 93 -24.73 -5.93 4.47
C HIS A 93 -24.60 -7.31 3.82
N ALA A 94 -24.71 -8.39 4.59
CA ALA A 94 -24.69 -9.75 4.07
C ALA A 94 -25.87 -10.03 3.12
N SER A 95 -27.06 -9.49 3.43
CA SER A 95 -28.23 -9.57 2.52
C SER A 95 -27.96 -8.87 1.20
N LEU A 96 -27.42 -7.65 1.21
CA LEU A 96 -27.09 -6.92 -0.01
C LEU A 96 -26.05 -7.68 -0.85
N LEU A 97 -25.03 -8.26 -0.21
CA LEU A 97 -24.02 -9.06 -0.91
C LEU A 97 -24.61 -10.31 -1.54
N ARG A 98 -25.62 -10.93 -0.91
CA ARG A 98 -26.35 -12.06 -1.50
C ARG A 98 -27.10 -11.62 -2.75
N ASP A 99 -27.88 -10.54 -2.65
CA ASP A 99 -28.65 -10.01 -3.80
C ASP A 99 -27.71 -9.64 -4.98
N LEU A 100 -26.54 -9.08 -4.66
CA LEU A 100 -25.50 -8.78 -5.64
C LEU A 100 -24.96 -10.05 -6.29
N ALA A 101 -24.63 -11.07 -5.49
CA ALA A 101 -24.07 -12.32 -5.98
C ALA A 101 -25.07 -13.09 -6.86
N ASP A 102 -26.34 -13.12 -6.45
CA ASP A 102 -27.42 -13.74 -7.21
C ASP A 102 -27.62 -13.03 -8.55
N TYR A 103 -27.58 -11.69 -8.57
CA TYR A 103 -27.65 -10.92 -9.81
C TYR A 103 -26.47 -11.19 -10.75
N ILE A 104 -25.24 -11.24 -10.23
CA ILE A 104 -24.06 -11.57 -11.05
C ILE A 104 -24.19 -12.98 -11.64
N ALA A 105 -24.64 -13.95 -10.83
CA ALA A 105 -24.81 -15.32 -11.29
C ALA A 105 -25.85 -15.45 -12.41
N GLU A 106 -26.92 -14.66 -12.35
CA GLU A 106 -28.00 -14.69 -13.34
C GLU A 106 -27.68 -13.90 -14.62
N TYR A 107 -26.96 -12.77 -14.50
CA TYR A 107 -26.76 -11.82 -15.60
C TYR A 107 -25.29 -11.66 -16.04
N HIS A 108 -24.42 -12.59 -15.68
CA HIS A 108 -22.97 -12.53 -15.95
C HIS A 108 -22.62 -12.16 -17.40
N GLU A 109 -23.20 -12.84 -18.39
CA GLU A 109 -22.87 -12.63 -19.81
C GLU A 109 -23.22 -11.19 -20.23
N ASN A 110 -24.40 -10.70 -19.83
CA ASN A 110 -24.84 -9.34 -20.12
C ASN A 110 -23.94 -8.27 -19.45
N LEU A 111 -23.42 -8.57 -18.26
CA LEU A 111 -22.51 -7.67 -17.54
C LEU A 111 -21.14 -7.57 -18.20
N VAL A 112 -20.68 -8.64 -18.86
CA VAL A 112 -19.40 -8.64 -19.59
C VAL A 112 -19.53 -7.95 -20.93
N ASP A 113 -20.64 -8.19 -21.64
CA ASP A 113 -20.79 -7.76 -23.04
C ASP A 113 -21.49 -6.40 -23.19
N GLY A 114 -22.14 -5.88 -22.13
CA GLY A 114 -23.00 -4.70 -22.21
C GLY A 114 -22.68 -3.59 -21.21
N ASP A 115 -22.15 -2.46 -21.70
CA ASP A 115 -21.88 -1.25 -20.90
C ASP A 115 -23.11 -0.71 -20.16
N PHE A 116 -24.29 -0.84 -20.77
CA PHE A 116 -25.56 -0.43 -20.15
C PHE A 116 -25.90 -1.32 -18.95
N ALA A 117 -25.84 -2.65 -19.10
CA ALA A 117 -26.14 -3.60 -18.03
C ALA A 117 -25.13 -3.48 -16.88
N LEU A 118 -23.85 -3.22 -17.19
CA LEU A 118 -22.82 -2.93 -16.20
C LEU A 118 -23.10 -1.62 -15.45
N SER A 119 -23.48 -0.56 -16.17
CA SER A 119 -23.82 0.74 -15.55
C SER A 119 -25.02 0.61 -14.63
N GLU A 120 -26.09 -0.06 -15.06
CA GLU A 120 -27.28 -0.32 -14.25
C GLU A 120 -26.93 -1.15 -13.00
N PHE A 121 -26.07 -2.16 -13.12
CA PHE A 121 -25.59 -2.94 -11.99
C PHE A 121 -24.82 -2.09 -10.98
N VAL A 122 -23.90 -1.24 -11.45
CA VAL A 122 -23.13 -0.33 -10.60
C VAL A 122 -24.06 0.66 -9.90
N ASP A 123 -25.04 1.23 -10.61
CA ASP A 123 -26.00 2.17 -10.04
C ASP A 123 -26.92 1.51 -9.00
N ARG A 124 -27.29 0.25 -9.22
CA ARG A 124 -28.14 -0.54 -8.32
C ARG A 124 -27.44 -0.91 -7.02
N PHE A 125 -26.20 -1.41 -7.08
CA PHE A 125 -25.50 -1.99 -5.92
C PHE A 125 -24.37 -1.11 -5.37
N GLY A 126 -23.67 -0.37 -6.22
CA GLY A 126 -22.46 0.38 -5.88
C GLY A 126 -22.65 1.40 -4.76
N PRO A 127 -23.56 2.40 -4.90
CA PRO A 127 -23.78 3.41 -3.87
C PRO A 127 -24.18 2.81 -2.52
N ARG A 128 -25.05 1.81 -2.51
CA ARG A 128 -25.51 1.15 -1.29
C ARG A 128 -24.38 0.39 -0.60
N LEU A 129 -23.58 -0.36 -1.37
CA LEU A 129 -22.45 -1.12 -0.84
C LEU A 129 -21.37 -0.18 -0.26
N ALA A 130 -21.05 0.91 -0.97
CA ALA A 130 -20.09 1.91 -0.50
C ALA A 130 -20.54 2.57 0.81
N HIS A 131 -21.81 2.96 0.91
CA HIS A 131 -22.37 3.55 2.12
C HIS A 131 -22.38 2.56 3.30
N LEU A 132 -22.82 1.31 3.09
CA LEU A 132 -22.82 0.30 4.15
C LEU A 132 -21.40 -0.02 4.65
N ASN A 133 -20.43 -0.12 3.74
CA ASN A 133 -19.02 -0.30 4.11
C ASN A 133 -18.49 0.87 4.95
N THR A 134 -18.90 2.11 4.62
CA THR A 134 -18.52 3.31 5.37
C THR A 134 -19.12 3.28 6.78
N MET A 135 -20.42 2.93 6.90
CA MET A 135 -21.08 2.80 8.20
C MET A 135 -20.45 1.70 9.07
N LEU A 136 -20.10 0.56 8.48
CA LEU A 136 -19.40 -0.53 9.17
C LEU A 136 -17.98 -0.12 9.60
N ALA A 137 -17.25 0.64 8.77
CA ALA A 137 -15.92 1.14 9.12
C ALA A 137 -15.96 2.07 10.34
N VAL A 138 -17.04 2.84 10.52
CA VAL A 138 -17.27 3.69 11.70
C VAL A 138 -17.72 2.88 12.90
N LEU A 139 -18.66 1.94 12.74
CA LEU A 139 -19.24 1.19 13.86
C LEU A 139 -18.30 0.13 14.43
N ARG A 140 -17.46 -0.52 13.63
CA ARG A 140 -16.57 -1.61 14.10
C ARG A 140 -15.61 -1.18 15.22
N PRO A 141 -14.86 -0.06 15.10
CA PRO A 141 -14.01 0.42 16.19
C PRO A 141 -14.81 0.76 17.46
N LEU A 142 -16.02 1.30 17.31
CA LEU A 142 -16.89 1.66 18.42
C LEU A 142 -17.46 0.42 19.13
N ALA A 143 -17.80 -0.64 18.39
CA ALA A 143 -18.26 -1.90 18.97
C ALA A 143 -17.12 -2.71 19.58
N ALA A 144 -15.91 -2.63 19.02
CA ALA A 144 -14.70 -3.30 19.51
C ALA A 144 -14.11 -2.63 20.76
N ALA A 145 -14.49 -1.39 21.04
CA ALA A 145 -14.19 -0.71 22.29
C ALA A 145 -14.67 -1.54 23.48
N GLN A 146 -13.74 -2.18 24.18
CA GLN A 146 -14.05 -2.89 25.41
C GLN A 146 -14.19 -1.87 26.54
N LYS A 147 -15.28 -1.98 27.30
CA LYS A 147 -15.38 -1.33 28.61
C LYS A 147 -14.25 -1.90 29.46
N LYS A 148 -13.20 -1.11 29.74
CA LYS A 148 -12.24 -1.49 30.79
C LYS A 148 -13.06 -1.65 32.08
N PRO A 149 -13.01 -2.82 32.75
CA PRO A 149 -13.69 -2.97 34.03
C PRO A 149 -13.05 -1.97 35.00
N ASN A 150 -13.87 -1.13 35.64
CA ASN A 150 -13.42 -0.28 36.74
C ASN A 150 -12.95 -1.20 37.87
N THR A 151 -11.63 -1.35 38.03
CA THR A 151 -11.01 -1.83 39.27
C THR A 151 -10.99 -0.72 40.30
#